data_AF-A0A546XYJ9-F1
#
_entry.id   AF-A0A546XYJ9-F1
#
_cell.length_a   1.000
_cell.length_b   1.000
_cell.length_c   1.000
_cell.angle_alpha   90.00
_cell.angle_beta   90.00
_cell.angle_gamma   90.00
#
_symmetry.space_group_name_H-M   'P 1'
#
loop_
_entity.id
_entity.type
_entity.pdbx_description
1 polymer ?
#
loop_
_entity_poly.entity_id
_entity_poly.type
_entity_poly.pdbx_seq_one_letter_code
_entity_poly.pdbx_strand_id
1 'polypeptide(L)'
;MSEKRLEKSEMSSVDFASTALQRYVAPKGSGINVKDRITKAARRLGWSVSRTKDVWYADPRVSISAEELRVIEEAAGVKYGRAQIRTIDDLISRADALLDGPNADYHRPFVDAFRAFIGALGVSDRP
;
A
#
# COMPACT_ATOMS: atom_id res chain seq x y z
N MET A 1 -16.39 -26.98 -3.29
CA MET A 1 -16.78 -25.98 -2.27
C MET A 1 -15.54 -25.25 -1.74
N SER A 2 -14.82 -24.52 -2.59
CA SER A 2 -13.59 -23.79 -2.19
C SER A 2 -13.46 -22.39 -2.81
N GLU A 3 -14.22 -22.08 -3.86
CA GLU A 3 -14.16 -20.75 -4.50
C GLU A 3 -14.83 -19.66 -3.66
N LYS A 4 -15.90 -20.00 -2.92
CA LYS A 4 -16.77 -19.03 -2.23
C LYS A 4 -16.18 -18.38 -0.96
N ARG A 5 -15.00 -18.82 -0.50
CA ARG A 5 -14.35 -18.30 0.73
C ARG A 5 -13.16 -17.39 0.46
N LEU A 6 -12.58 -17.43 -0.75
CA LEU A 6 -11.53 -16.48 -1.16
C LEU A 6 -12.11 -15.08 -1.43
N GLU A 7 -13.38 -15.01 -1.81
CA GLU A 7 -14.12 -13.77 -2.12
C GLU A 7 -14.27 -12.77 -0.95
N LYS A 8 -13.92 -13.15 0.30
CA LYS A 8 -14.24 -12.34 1.50
C LYS A 8 -13.02 -11.85 2.29
N SER A 9 -11.81 -12.36 2.06
CA SER A 9 -10.62 -11.96 2.85
C SER A 9 -9.61 -11.09 2.10
N GLU A 10 -9.74 -10.96 0.79
CA GLU A 10 -8.98 -10.00 -0.02
C GLU A 10 -9.91 -8.81 -0.31
N MET A 11 -9.48 -7.56 -0.10
CA MET A 11 -10.20 -6.41 -0.66
C MET A 11 -10.49 -6.70 -2.14
N SER A 12 -11.74 -6.51 -2.60
CA SER A 12 -12.03 -6.62 -4.04
C SER A 12 -11.00 -5.78 -4.80
N SER A 13 -10.44 -6.29 -5.89
CA SER A 13 -9.44 -5.55 -6.69
C SER A 13 -9.95 -4.16 -7.08
N VAL A 14 -11.27 -4.02 -7.19
CA VAL A 14 -11.99 -2.77 -7.42
C VAL A 14 -11.98 -1.84 -6.20
N ASP A 15 -12.14 -2.37 -4.98
CA ASP A 15 -12.05 -1.61 -3.73
C ASP A 15 -10.62 -1.09 -3.49
N PHE A 16 -9.63 -1.94 -3.79
CA PHE A 16 -8.23 -1.55 -3.77
C PHE A 16 -7.97 -0.43 -4.77
N ALA A 17 -8.40 -0.62 -6.03
CA ALA A 17 -8.25 0.38 -7.08
C ALA A 17 -8.91 1.71 -6.69
N SER A 18 -10.15 1.68 -6.20
CA SER A 18 -10.88 2.86 -5.72
C SER A 18 -10.09 3.60 -4.63
N THR A 19 -9.58 2.86 -3.64
CA THR A 19 -8.77 3.43 -2.56
C THR A 19 -7.48 4.04 -3.10
N ALA A 20 -6.79 3.35 -4.00
CA ALA A 20 -5.54 3.81 -4.57
C ALA A 20 -5.72 5.09 -5.41
N LEU A 21 -6.80 5.16 -6.21
CA LEU A 21 -7.17 6.35 -6.95
C LEU A 21 -7.39 7.55 -6.03
N GLN A 22 -8.14 7.36 -4.95
CA GLN A 22 -8.54 8.43 -4.05
C GLN A 22 -7.41 8.90 -3.12
N ARG A 23 -6.49 8.02 -2.74
CA ARG A 23 -5.44 8.32 -1.76
C ARG A 23 -4.10 8.65 -2.38
N TYR A 24 -3.73 8.00 -3.48
CA TYR A 24 -2.38 8.09 -4.03
C TYR A 24 -2.36 8.73 -5.42
N VAL A 25 -3.26 8.32 -6.33
CA VAL A 25 -3.26 8.86 -7.70
C VAL A 25 -3.83 10.28 -7.76
N ALA A 26 -4.91 10.57 -7.04
CA ALA A 26 -5.52 11.90 -6.99
C ALA A 26 -6.02 12.22 -5.58
N PRO A 27 -5.14 12.51 -4.61
CA PRO A 27 -5.49 12.77 -3.21
C PRO A 27 -6.43 13.96 -3.00
N LYS A 28 -7.00 14.07 -1.79
CA LYS A 28 -7.74 15.27 -1.38
C LYS A 28 -6.77 16.46 -1.40
N GLY A 29 -7.09 17.50 -2.18
CA GLY A 29 -6.21 18.64 -2.45
C GLY A 29 -5.59 18.64 -3.84
N SER A 30 -5.63 17.53 -4.59
CA SER A 30 -5.13 17.50 -5.97
C SER A 30 -6.08 18.14 -6.98
N GLY A 31 -7.28 18.57 -6.59
CA GLY A 31 -8.29 19.20 -7.45
C GLY A 31 -9.31 19.99 -6.65
N ILE A 32 -10.06 20.87 -7.32
CA ILE A 32 -11.05 21.76 -6.68
C ILE A 32 -12.24 20.96 -6.17
N ASN A 33 -12.66 19.95 -6.93
CA ASN A 33 -13.77 19.07 -6.59
C ASN A 33 -13.48 17.62 -7.03
N VAL A 34 -14.43 16.71 -6.76
CA VAL A 34 -14.28 15.28 -7.11
C VAL A 34 -14.19 15.05 -8.62
N LYS A 35 -14.96 15.79 -9.44
CA LYS A 35 -14.92 15.65 -10.91
C LYS A 35 -13.55 16.03 -11.48
N ASP A 36 -12.93 17.07 -10.94
CA ASP A 36 -11.57 17.47 -11.32
C ASP A 36 -10.54 16.40 -10.94
N ARG A 37 -10.69 15.77 -9.76
CA ARG A 37 -9.82 14.68 -9.32
C ARG A 37 -9.95 13.45 -10.22
N ILE A 38 -11.17 13.07 -10.58
CA ILE A 38 -11.42 11.97 -11.52
C ILE A 38 -10.79 12.29 -12.88
N THR A 39 -10.94 13.52 -13.38
CA THR A 39 -10.34 13.95 -14.66
C THR A 39 -8.81 13.91 -14.61
N LYS A 40 -8.21 14.33 -13.49
CA LYS A 40 -6.77 14.25 -13.27
C LYS A 40 -6.28 12.80 -13.17
N ALA A 41 -7.00 11.93 -12.47
CA ALA A 41 -6.69 10.50 -12.38
C ALA A 41 -6.78 9.84 -13.76
N ALA A 42 -7.83 10.13 -14.54
CA ALA A 42 -8.01 9.62 -15.89
C ALA A 42 -6.81 9.98 -16.79
N ARG A 43 -6.37 11.24 -16.75
CA ARG A 43 -5.18 11.70 -17.49
C ARG A 43 -3.89 11.03 -17.03
N ARG A 44 -3.71 10.79 -15.72
CA ARG A 44 -2.53 10.11 -15.16
C ARG A 44 -2.45 8.65 -15.56
N LEU A 45 -3.59 7.98 -15.67
CA LEU A 45 -3.68 6.55 -15.99
C LEU A 45 -3.82 6.27 -17.49
N GLY A 46 -4.05 7.30 -18.31
CA GLY A 46 -4.40 7.14 -19.72
C GLY A 46 -5.78 6.50 -19.94
N TRP A 47 -6.68 6.60 -18.95
CA TRP A 47 -8.01 6.00 -18.99
C TRP A 47 -9.07 6.98 -19.47
N SER A 48 -10.22 6.45 -19.91
CA SER A 48 -11.40 7.29 -20.12
C SER A 48 -11.94 7.81 -18.78
N VAL A 49 -12.59 8.98 -18.82
CA VAL A 49 -13.18 9.61 -17.62
C VAL A 49 -14.29 8.72 -17.04
N SER A 50 -15.09 8.08 -17.89
CA SER A 50 -16.14 7.14 -17.45
C SER A 50 -15.55 5.93 -16.75
N ARG A 51 -14.56 5.26 -17.35
CA ARG A 51 -13.88 4.10 -16.74
C ARG A 51 -13.29 4.47 -15.38
N THR A 52 -12.59 5.60 -15.32
CA THR A 52 -12.01 6.11 -14.08
C THR A 52 -13.07 6.41 -13.04
N LYS A 53 -14.21 6.98 -13.43
CA LYS A 53 -15.33 7.26 -12.53
C LYS A 53 -15.94 5.97 -11.96
N ASP A 54 -16.14 4.95 -12.79
CA ASP A 54 -16.77 3.70 -12.35
C ASP A 54 -15.86 2.99 -11.33
N VAL A 55 -14.55 2.98 -11.58
CA VAL A 55 -13.55 2.45 -10.63
C VAL A 55 -13.44 3.33 -9.38
N TRP A 56 -13.50 4.67 -9.54
CA TRP A 56 -13.46 5.62 -8.42
C TRP A 56 -14.57 5.38 -7.39
N TYR A 57 -15.75 4.96 -7.85
CA TYR A 57 -16.90 4.65 -7.00
C TYR A 57 -17.03 3.16 -6.67
N ALA A 58 -16.06 2.33 -7.07
CA ALA A 58 -16.11 0.89 -6.93
C ALA A 58 -17.44 0.29 -7.45
N ASP A 59 -17.83 0.65 -8.67
CA ASP A 59 -19.07 0.11 -9.27
C ASP A 59 -19.02 -1.43 -9.27
N PRO A 60 -20.01 -2.12 -8.68
CA PRO A 60 -19.99 -3.58 -8.54
C PRO A 60 -20.03 -4.33 -9.88
N ARG A 61 -20.35 -3.65 -11.00
CA ARG A 61 -20.36 -4.23 -12.34
C ARG A 61 -19.00 -4.21 -13.03
N VAL A 62 -18.05 -3.47 -12.46
CA VAL A 62 -16.72 -3.29 -13.02
C VAL A 62 -15.79 -4.34 -12.44
N SER A 63 -15.03 -5.01 -13.30
CA SER A 63 -13.85 -5.79 -12.92
C SER A 63 -12.58 -5.03 -13.29
N ILE A 64 -11.51 -5.20 -12.50
CA ILE A 64 -10.18 -4.66 -12.79
C ILE A 64 -9.30 -5.81 -13.30
N SER A 65 -8.69 -5.63 -14.47
CA SER A 65 -7.70 -6.55 -14.99
C SER A 65 -6.35 -6.40 -14.28
N ALA A 66 -5.50 -7.43 -14.34
CA ALA A 66 -4.16 -7.38 -13.76
C ALA A 66 -3.28 -6.25 -14.36
N GLU A 67 -3.48 -5.91 -15.63
CA GLU A 67 -2.73 -4.84 -16.28
C GLU A 67 -3.18 -3.46 -15.81
N GLU A 68 -4.50 -3.25 -15.68
CA GLU A 68 -5.05 -2.03 -15.10
C GLU A 68 -4.58 -1.84 -13.65
N LEU A 69 -4.45 -2.92 -12.88
CA LEU A 69 -3.93 -2.87 -11.52
C LEU A 69 -2.48 -2.38 -11.49
N ARG A 70 -1.61 -2.88 -12.38
CA ARG A 70 -0.22 -2.42 -12.51
C ARG A 70 -0.13 -0.93 -12.87
N VAL A 71 -0.99 -0.47 -13.79
CA VAL A 71 -1.04 0.95 -14.16
C VAL A 71 -1.42 1.82 -12.95
N ILE A 72 -2.38 1.37 -12.14
CA ILE A 72 -2.75 2.07 -10.90
C ILE A 72 -1.60 2.08 -9.91
N GLU A 73 -0.92 0.95 -9.71
CA GLU A 73 0.23 0.82 -8.80
C GLU A 73 1.38 1.75 -9.21
N GLU A 74 1.72 1.78 -10.49
CA GLU A 74 2.73 2.67 -11.04
C GLU A 74 2.36 4.14 -10.84
N ALA A 75 1.13 4.52 -11.19
CA ALA A 75 0.64 5.89 -11.02
C ALA A 75 0.48 6.32 -9.56
N ALA A 76 0.22 5.38 -8.66
CA ALA A 76 0.18 5.61 -7.22
C ALA A 76 1.57 5.78 -6.60
N GLY A 77 2.65 5.54 -7.36
CA GLY A 77 4.01 5.48 -6.83
C GLY A 77 4.26 4.23 -5.99
N VAL A 78 3.34 3.27 -6.04
CA VAL A 78 3.38 2.00 -5.30
C VAL A 78 4.09 0.98 -6.20
N LYS A 79 5.37 1.19 -6.49
CA LYS A 79 6.25 0.05 -6.80
C LYS A 79 6.50 -0.69 -5.49
N TYR A 80 5.66 -1.65 -5.15
CA TYR A 80 6.04 -2.69 -4.18
C TYR A 80 7.11 -3.58 -4.83
N GLY A 81 8.36 -3.37 -4.43
CA GLY A 81 9.47 -4.24 -4.81
C GLY A 81 10.85 -3.63 -4.52
N ARG A 82 11.35 -3.82 -3.29
CA ARG A 82 12.74 -3.63 -2.81
C ARG A 82 13.20 -2.27 -2.27
N ALA A 83 12.54 -1.14 -2.54
CA ALA A 83 13.02 0.15 -2.01
C ALA A 83 12.61 0.41 -0.54
N GLN A 84 11.38 0.06 -0.15
CA GLN A 84 10.88 0.39 1.20
C GLN A 84 11.43 -0.52 2.31
N ILE A 85 11.77 -1.79 2.03
CA ILE A 85 12.43 -2.67 3.01
C ILE A 85 13.78 -2.09 3.40
N ARG A 86 14.58 -1.63 2.42
CA ARG A 86 15.86 -0.99 2.69
C ARG A 86 15.72 0.28 3.53
N THR A 87 14.68 1.07 3.28
CA THR A 87 14.44 2.28 4.09
C THR A 87 14.05 1.93 5.52
N ILE A 88 13.23 0.90 5.73
CA ILE A 88 12.87 0.42 7.08
C ILE A 88 14.10 -0.17 7.79
N ASP A 89 14.89 -1.01 7.12
CA ASP A 89 16.13 -1.58 7.67
C ASP A 89 17.18 -0.50 7.97
N ASP A 90 17.29 0.54 7.14
CA ASP A 90 18.20 1.66 7.37
C ASP A 90 17.72 2.55 8.53
N LEU A 91 16.40 2.69 8.71
CA LEU A 91 15.80 3.33 9.88
C LEU A 91 15.99 2.49 11.16
N ILE A 92 15.87 1.16 11.09
CA ILE A 92 16.17 0.25 12.19
C ILE A 92 17.66 0.30 12.52
N SER A 93 18.54 0.26 11.52
CA SER A 93 20.00 0.33 11.73
C SER A 93 20.44 1.65 12.35
N ARG A 94 19.81 2.77 11.97
CA ARG A 94 20.05 4.08 12.61
C ARG A 94 19.47 4.16 14.01
N ALA A 95 18.35 3.49 14.27
CA ALA A 95 17.80 3.37 15.61
C ALA A 95 18.71 2.51 16.51
N ASP A 96 19.20 1.37 16.00
CA ASP A 96 20.17 0.50 16.69
C ASP A 96 21.46 1.26 17.03
N ALA A 97 22.00 2.05 16.09
CA ALA A 97 23.18 2.89 16.34
C ALA A 97 22.95 4.00 17.39
N LEU A 98 21.71 4.47 17.55
CA LEU A 98 21.34 5.44 18.58
C LEU A 98 21.11 4.79 19.96
N LEU A 99 20.64 3.53 19.95
CA LEU A 99 20.33 2.74 21.13
C LEU A 99 21.55 2.00 21.71
N ASP A 100 22.58 1.73 20.90
CA ASP A 100 23.90 1.23 21.35
C ASP A 100 24.78 2.32 22.01
N GLY A 101 24.25 3.54 22.14
CA GLY A 101 24.83 4.58 23.00
C GLY A 101 24.70 4.23 24.49
N PRO A 102 25.30 5.03 25.40
CA PRO A 102 25.51 4.70 26.83
C PRO A 102 24.27 4.39 27.69
N ASN A 103 23.06 4.39 27.12
CA ASN A 103 21.78 4.03 27.75
C ASN A 103 21.18 2.71 27.21
N ALA A 104 21.97 1.89 26.50
CA ALA A 104 21.53 0.63 25.88
C ALA A 104 20.76 -0.30 26.84
N ASP A 105 21.19 -0.38 28.09
CA ASP A 105 20.57 -1.24 29.10
C ASP A 105 19.12 -0.83 29.47
N TYR A 106 18.75 0.44 29.26
CA TYR A 106 17.41 0.94 29.57
C TYR A 106 16.38 0.53 28.51
N HIS A 107 16.79 0.43 27.24
CA HIS A 107 15.88 0.15 26.12
C HIS A 107 15.94 -1.30 25.62
N ARG A 108 16.97 -2.06 26.02
CA ARG A 108 17.16 -3.47 25.63
C ARG A 108 15.94 -4.37 25.84
N PRO A 109 15.24 -4.34 26.99
CA PRO A 109 14.08 -5.19 27.20
C PRO A 109 12.91 -4.88 26.26
N PHE A 110 12.76 -3.61 25.88
CA PHE A 110 11.72 -3.16 24.96
C PHE A 110 12.03 -3.58 23.52
N VAL A 111 13.29 -3.46 23.10
CA VAL A 111 13.78 -3.89 21.79
C VAL A 111 13.67 -5.41 21.64
N ASP A 112 14.06 -6.16 22.67
CA ASP A 112 13.98 -7.63 22.67
C ASP A 112 12.53 -8.11 22.57
N ALA A 113 11.61 -7.45 23.30
CA ALA A 113 10.18 -7.75 23.21
C ALA A 113 9.62 -7.45 21.80
N PHE A 114 10.03 -6.35 21.19
CA PHE A 114 9.59 -5.97 19.84
C PHE A 114 10.16 -6.91 18.77
N ARG A 115 11.43 -7.31 18.89
CA ARG A 115 12.08 -8.29 18.01
C ARG A 115 11.45 -9.68 18.15
N ALA A 116 11.12 -10.10 19.36
CA ALA A 116 10.39 -11.35 19.60
C ALA A 116 8.97 -11.32 19.02
N PHE A 117 8.28 -10.18 19.14
CA PHE A 117 6.96 -9.98 18.55
C PHE A 117 6.98 -10.03 17.02
N ILE A 118 7.95 -9.36 16.38
CA ILE A 118 8.13 -9.41 14.93
C ILE A 118 8.51 -10.83 14.46
N GLY A 119 9.38 -11.53 15.19
CA GLY A 119 9.72 -12.93 14.91
C GLY A 119 8.51 -13.86 15.03
N ALA A 120 7.62 -13.62 15.99
CA ALA A 120 6.39 -14.38 16.19
C ALA A 120 5.32 -14.13 15.10
N LEU A 121 5.38 -12.99 14.41
CA LEU A 121 4.49 -12.64 13.29
C LEU A 121 4.89 -13.25 11.94
N GLY A 122 5.93 -14.11 11.90
CA GLY A 122 6.15 -14.99 10.77
C GLY A 122 6.99 -14.42 9.62
N VAL A 123 7.88 -13.46 9.87
CA VAL A 123 9.09 -13.32 9.03
C VAL A 123 10.07 -14.42 9.46
N SER A 124 9.69 -15.66 9.18
CA SER A 124 10.58 -16.81 9.30
C SER A 124 11.38 -16.86 8.01
N ASP A 125 12.50 -16.14 8.01
CA ASP A 125 13.62 -16.48 7.15
C ASP A 125 14.15 -17.82 7.69
N ARG A 126 13.92 -18.90 6.95
CA ARG A 126 14.61 -20.17 7.15
C ARG A 126 15.79 -20.20 6.18
N PRO A 127 16.96 -20.68 6.61
CA PRO A 127 18.17 -20.73 5.79
C PRO A 127 18.02 -21.63 4.56
#